data_AF-A0A7R9JXB1-F1
#
_entry.id   AF-A0A7R9JXB1-F1
#
_cell.length_a   1.000
_cell.length_b   1.000
_cell.length_c   1.000
_cell.angle_alpha   90.00
_cell.angle_beta   90.00
_cell.angle_gamma   90.00
#
_symmetry.space_group_name_H-M   'P 1'
#
loop_
_entity.id
_entity.type
_entity.pdbx_description
1 polymer ?
#
loop_
_entity_poly.entity_id
_entity_poly.type
_entity_poly.pdbx_seq_one_letter_code
_entity_poly.pdbx_strand_id
1 'polypeptide(L)'
;MTGRLRFEYRSGVLRLEGSYQLCDFNINLNDVVQVMEKQVVDPSSSSTLNKDSSEETNKSEDKVGDLVDVKETDRGSWVEASILNIYKDPQYLQEETPNNDGRVYCVRRLIVDEIVDCFVSLGEIRPRARIVLQFEDLHVGDTVMVNYNEEDPKARGHWYDLTVQHLDIVKKKKVVSGTLHFTRDSYLNNITITFSDEIMRIEENKLREEMTEEERELMHTHIDFRPRAPICSKCCDHPRRRCRACSCYLCGGKDDPEKQILCDECDQAYHLGCLDPPLVNLPEMDEW
;
A
#
# COMPACT_ATOMS: atom_id res chain seq x y z
N MET A 1 20.92 -7.23 -32.93
CA MET A 1 20.39 -5.96 -33.48
C MET A 1 20.63 -4.89 -32.42
N THR A 2 21.42 -3.86 -32.73
CA THR A 2 21.67 -2.75 -31.79
C THR A 2 20.48 -1.79 -31.83
N GLY A 3 19.51 -2.00 -30.94
CA GLY A 3 18.41 -1.06 -30.73
C GLY A 3 18.92 0.16 -29.93
N ARG A 4 18.71 1.37 -30.45
CA ARG A 4 18.83 2.60 -29.65
C ARG A 4 17.54 2.73 -28.84
N LEU A 5 17.64 2.52 -27.54
CA LEU A 5 16.55 2.81 -26.60
C LEU A 5 16.54 4.32 -26.32
N ARG A 6 15.36 4.94 -26.41
CA ARG A 6 15.15 6.36 -26.15
C ARG A 6 14.48 6.50 -24.77
N PHE A 7 15.05 7.37 -23.94
CA PHE A 7 14.57 7.61 -22.58
C PHE A 7 14.06 9.04 -22.47
N GLU A 8 12.95 9.23 -21.75
CA GLU A 8 12.44 10.55 -21.38
C GLU A 8 12.60 10.78 -19.88
N TYR A 9 13.16 11.94 -19.53
CA TYR A 9 13.32 12.38 -18.14
C TYR A 9 12.27 13.43 -17.80
N ARG A 10 11.34 13.10 -16.88
CA ARG A 10 10.38 14.06 -16.32
C ARG A 10 10.19 13.79 -14.83
N SER A 11 10.27 14.85 -14.03
CA SER A 11 9.98 14.83 -12.58
C SER A 11 10.76 13.78 -11.78
N GLY A 12 12.04 13.57 -12.08
CA GLY A 12 12.89 12.64 -11.34
C GLY A 12 12.80 11.17 -11.77
N VAL A 13 11.96 10.83 -12.76
CA VAL A 13 11.76 9.46 -13.22
C VAL A 13 12.28 9.29 -14.65
N LEU A 14 13.11 8.27 -14.87
CA LEU A 14 13.52 7.84 -16.22
C LEU A 14 12.49 6.84 -16.77
N ARG A 15 11.85 7.19 -17.89
CA ARG A 15 10.91 6.31 -18.58
C ARG A 15 11.53 5.79 -19.86
N LEU A 16 11.44 4.47 -20.07
CA LEU A 16 11.74 3.83 -21.34
C LEU A 16 10.48 3.91 -22.22
N GLU A 17 10.61 4.16 -23.53
CA GLU A 17 9.46 4.04 -24.46
C GLU A 17 8.98 2.58 -24.49
N GLY A 18 7.88 2.30 -23.79
CA GLY A 18 7.34 0.96 -23.51
C GLY A 18 6.94 0.89 -22.03
N SER A 19 5.98 0.05 -21.64
CA SER A 19 5.30 0.09 -20.33
C SER A 19 6.16 -0.28 -19.09
N TYR A 20 7.48 -0.11 -19.16
CA TYR A 20 8.43 -0.41 -18.10
C TYR A 20 8.90 0.89 -17.43
N GLN A 21 8.66 1.00 -16.12
CA GLN A 21 9.18 2.09 -15.29
C GLN A 21 10.50 1.66 -14.66
N LEU A 22 11.55 2.48 -14.81
CA LEU A 22 12.75 2.37 -13.98
C LEU A 22 12.50 3.24 -12.75
N CYS A 23 12.18 2.63 -11.62
CA CYS A 23 11.90 3.34 -10.38
C CYS A 23 13.18 3.46 -9.53
N ASP A 24 13.43 4.68 -9.06
CA ASP A 24 14.36 5.08 -7.98
C ASP A 24 15.81 4.64 -8.07
N PHE A 25 16.43 4.92 -9.21
CA PHE A 25 17.87 5.09 -9.25
C PHE A 25 18.18 6.59 -9.30
N ASN A 26 19.20 7.03 -8.56
CA ASN A 26 19.67 8.41 -8.55
C ASN A 26 20.45 8.70 -9.85
N ILE A 27 19.77 8.54 -10.99
CA ILE A 27 20.35 8.63 -12.34
C ILE A 27 20.51 10.10 -12.67
N ASN A 28 21.76 10.53 -12.80
CA ASN A 28 22.14 11.87 -13.20
C ASN A 28 22.19 11.98 -14.74
N LEU A 29 22.18 13.22 -15.23
CA LEU A 29 22.43 13.49 -16.64
C LEU A 29 23.81 12.92 -17.03
N ASN A 30 23.83 12.01 -18.01
CA ASN A 30 24.99 11.26 -18.56
C ASN A 30 25.34 9.91 -17.92
N ASP A 31 24.54 9.39 -17.00
CA ASP A 31 24.75 8.04 -16.48
C ASP A 31 24.51 6.97 -17.57
N VAL A 32 25.37 5.96 -17.60
CA VAL A 32 25.30 4.85 -18.54
C VAL A 32 24.48 3.73 -17.91
N VAL A 33 23.23 3.58 -18.35
CA VAL A 33 22.35 2.50 -17.91
C VAL A 33 22.46 1.33 -18.89
N GLN A 34 22.90 0.17 -18.41
CA GLN A 34 22.94 -1.06 -19.21
C GLN A 34 21.65 -1.86 -18.98
N VAL A 35 20.82 -1.95 -20.01
CA VAL A 35 19.59 -2.76 -20.00
C VAL A 35 19.91 -4.14 -20.60
N MET A 36 19.52 -5.22 -19.91
CA MET A 36 19.64 -6.58 -20.43
C MET A 36 18.25 -7.15 -20.72
N GLU A 37 18.07 -7.70 -21.91
CA GLU A 37 16.83 -8.36 -22.31
C GLU A 37 16.80 -9.76 -21.69
N LYS A 38 15.77 -10.05 -20.90
CA LYS A 38 15.59 -11.37 -20.28
C LYS A 38 15.19 -12.37 -21.37
N GLN A 39 16.09 -13.27 -21.75
CA GLN A 39 15.75 -14.33 -22.70
C GLN A 39 14.73 -15.29 -22.08
N VAL A 40 13.63 -15.50 -22.80
CA VAL A 40 12.64 -16.55 -22.51
C VAL A 40 13.26 -17.87 -22.96
N VAL A 41 13.48 -18.79 -22.04
CA VAL A 41 14.08 -20.10 -22.35
C VAL A 41 12.96 -21.15 -22.48
N ASP A 42 12.79 -21.70 -23.67
CA ASP A 42 11.88 -22.82 -23.95
C ASP A 42 12.41 -24.16 -23.38
N PRO A 43 11.55 -25.02 -22.78
CA PRO A 43 11.99 -26.22 -22.08
C PRO A 43 11.99 -27.45 -23.00
N SER A 44 13.01 -27.64 -23.83
CA SER A 44 13.27 -28.97 -24.42
C SER A 44 14.67 -29.11 -25.04
N SER A 45 15.62 -29.70 -24.31
CA SER A 45 16.57 -30.76 -24.73
C SER A 45 17.83 -30.76 -23.86
N SER A 46 18.13 -31.96 -23.35
CA SER A 46 19.20 -32.29 -22.41
C SER A 46 20.58 -32.42 -23.07
N SER A 47 21.64 -31.88 -22.46
CA SER A 47 22.89 -32.61 -22.21
C SER A 47 23.85 -31.84 -21.28
N THR A 48 24.47 -32.61 -20.40
CA THR A 48 25.32 -32.27 -19.26
C THR A 48 26.66 -31.66 -19.68
N LEU A 49 27.09 -30.55 -19.07
CA LEU A 49 28.26 -30.49 -18.16
C LEU A 49 28.62 -29.04 -17.78
N ASN A 50 28.97 -28.93 -16.50
CA ASN A 50 29.71 -27.87 -15.81
C ASN A 50 28.95 -26.62 -15.36
N LYS A 51 28.38 -26.80 -14.16
CA LYS A 51 28.36 -25.86 -13.05
C LYS A 51 29.57 -24.92 -13.08
N ASP A 52 29.31 -23.66 -13.42
CA ASP A 52 30.02 -22.55 -12.79
C ASP A 52 28.99 -21.51 -12.35
N SER A 53 29.07 -21.24 -11.05
CA SER A 53 28.15 -20.50 -10.20
C SER A 53 28.31 -18.99 -10.35
N SER A 54 27.20 -18.25 -10.45
CA SER A 54 27.04 -16.93 -9.79
C SER A 54 25.69 -16.26 -10.11
N GLU A 55 24.56 -16.81 -9.65
CA GLU A 55 23.29 -16.04 -9.64
C GLU A 55 22.42 -16.22 -8.37
N GLU A 56 22.94 -16.85 -7.31
CA GLU A 56 22.15 -17.14 -6.09
C GLU A 56 22.44 -16.24 -4.87
N THR A 57 23.27 -15.19 -4.97
CA THR A 57 23.96 -14.72 -3.75
C THR A 57 23.25 -13.69 -2.86
N ASN A 58 22.08 -13.12 -3.22
CA ASN A 58 21.56 -11.97 -2.46
C ASN A 58 20.07 -11.98 -2.09
N LYS A 59 19.37 -13.12 -2.19
CA LYS A 59 18.01 -13.26 -1.61
C LYS A 59 18.12 -13.79 -0.18
N SER A 60 17.64 -13.04 0.81
CA SER A 60 17.47 -13.59 2.16
C SER A 60 16.09 -14.24 2.28
N GLU A 61 16.03 -15.55 2.48
CA GLU A 61 14.78 -16.30 2.62
C GLU A 61 14.06 -16.06 3.96
N ASP A 62 14.72 -15.44 4.93
CA ASP A 62 14.28 -15.38 6.33
C ASP A 62 13.03 -14.53 6.64
N LYS A 63 12.46 -13.82 5.66
CA LYS A 63 11.40 -12.80 5.87
C LYS A 63 10.30 -12.79 4.79
N VAL A 64 10.26 -13.77 3.89
CA VAL A 64 9.24 -13.82 2.82
C VAL A 64 7.91 -14.29 3.40
N GLY A 65 6.84 -13.56 3.12
CA GLY A 65 5.48 -13.84 3.60
C GLY A 65 5.13 -13.15 4.92
N ASP A 66 6.05 -12.41 5.54
CA ASP A 66 5.77 -11.61 6.74
C ASP A 66 4.72 -10.53 6.47
N LEU A 67 3.72 -10.42 7.35
CA LEU A 67 2.75 -9.35 7.32
C LEU A 67 3.36 -8.07 7.90
N VAL A 68 3.22 -6.99 7.14
CA VAL A 68 3.81 -5.67 7.44
C VAL A 68 2.79 -4.55 7.22
N ASP A 69 3.08 -3.39 7.78
CA ASP A 69 2.51 -2.12 7.36
C ASP A 69 3.56 -1.35 6.56
N VAL A 70 3.15 -0.83 5.40
CA VAL A 70 4.02 -0.06 4.51
C VAL A 70 3.48 1.36 4.36
N LYS A 71 4.39 2.33 4.29
CA LYS A 71 4.04 3.74 4.19
C LYS A 71 3.81 4.13 2.72
N GLU A 72 2.70 4.79 2.44
CA GLU A 72 2.40 5.34 1.13
C GLU A 72 3.08 6.71 0.97
N THR A 73 3.86 6.87 -0.09
CA THR A 73 4.66 8.09 -0.33
C THR A 73 3.81 9.32 -0.68
N ASP A 74 2.65 9.13 -1.29
CA ASP A 74 1.74 10.21 -1.72
C ASP A 74 0.95 10.81 -0.56
N ARG A 75 0.45 9.98 0.36
CA ARG A 75 -0.42 10.38 1.47
C ARG A 75 0.24 10.33 2.84
N GLY A 76 1.32 9.55 2.99
CA GLY A 76 1.93 9.28 4.28
C GLY A 76 1.16 8.27 5.16
N SER A 77 0.12 7.63 4.61
CA SER A 77 -0.68 6.61 5.30
C SER A 77 0.04 5.27 5.38
N TRP A 78 -0.30 4.47 6.40
CA TRP A 78 0.16 3.11 6.56
C TRP A 78 -0.88 2.11 6.04
N VAL A 79 -0.45 1.17 5.20
CA VAL A 79 -1.33 0.16 4.59
C VAL A 79 -0.79 -1.25 4.78
N GLU A 80 -1.73 -2.19 4.89
CA GLU A 80 -1.50 -3.63 4.91
C GLU A 80 -0.65 -4.10 3.72
N ALA A 81 0.44 -4.82 3.99
CA ALA A 81 1.22 -5.48 2.96
C ALA A 81 1.82 -6.82 3.45
N SER A 82 2.38 -7.58 2.52
CA SER A 82 3.21 -8.75 2.79
C SER A 82 4.56 -8.64 2.10
N ILE A 83 5.65 -9.05 2.76
CA ILE A 83 6.97 -9.09 2.15
C ILE A 83 7.03 -10.21 1.11
N LEU A 84 7.45 -9.89 -0.11
CA LEU A 84 7.69 -10.85 -1.18
C LEU A 84 9.15 -11.26 -1.27
N ASN A 85 10.06 -10.29 -1.16
CA ASN A 85 11.50 -10.51 -1.23
C ASN A 85 12.24 -9.39 -0.51
N ILE A 86 13.48 -9.69 -0.10
CA ILE A 86 14.40 -8.69 0.44
C ILE A 86 15.71 -8.79 -0.30
N TYR A 87 16.20 -7.64 -0.71
CA TYR A 87 17.44 -7.48 -1.44
C TYR A 87 18.42 -6.69 -0.57
N LYS A 88 19.68 -7.12 -0.54
CA LYS A 88 20.76 -6.26 -0.09
C LYS A 88 21.07 -5.27 -1.20
N ASP A 89 21.19 -3.99 -0.88
CA ASP A 89 21.68 -3.00 -1.83
C ASP A 89 23.22 -3.11 -1.91
N PRO A 90 23.78 -3.61 -3.02
CA PRO A 90 25.23 -3.74 -3.16
C PRO A 90 25.95 -2.39 -3.24
N GLN A 91 25.22 -1.29 -3.47
CA GLN A 91 25.75 0.07 -3.52
C GLN A 91 25.68 0.78 -2.17
N TYR A 92 25.05 0.16 -1.16
CA TYR A 92 25.01 0.68 0.19
C TYR A 92 26.36 0.50 0.87
N LEU A 93 27.18 1.56 0.80
CA LEU A 93 28.51 1.64 1.42
C LEU A 93 28.50 2.47 2.71
N GLN A 94 27.32 2.91 3.17
CA GLN A 94 27.14 3.78 4.32
C GLN A 94 26.84 2.97 5.59
N GLU A 95 26.95 3.61 6.76
CA GLU A 95 26.56 2.98 8.03
C GLU A 95 25.04 2.82 8.12
N GLU A 96 24.57 1.73 8.72
CA GLU A 96 23.14 1.54 9.00
C GLU A 96 22.61 2.72 9.83
N THR A 97 21.47 3.26 9.41
CA THR A 97 20.75 4.31 10.14
C THR A 97 19.44 3.72 10.68
N PRO A 98 18.77 4.38 11.64
CA PRO A 98 17.48 3.89 12.15
C PRO A 98 16.42 3.62 11.08
N ASN A 99 16.56 4.25 9.90
CA ASN A 99 15.62 4.13 8.77
C ASN A 99 16.23 3.46 7.54
N ASN A 100 17.46 2.95 7.61
CA ASN A 100 18.12 2.30 6.47
C ASN A 100 19.13 1.26 6.96
N ASP A 101 18.84 -0.02 6.71
CA ASP A 101 19.67 -1.18 7.02
C ASP A 101 20.43 -1.71 5.79
N GLY A 102 20.56 -0.91 4.74
CA GLY A 102 21.14 -1.32 3.46
C GLY A 102 20.33 -2.37 2.72
N ARG A 103 19.04 -2.53 3.06
CA ARG A 103 18.12 -3.45 2.40
C ARG A 103 16.98 -2.72 1.72
N VAL A 104 16.51 -3.35 0.64
CA VAL A 104 15.31 -2.96 -0.08
C VAL A 104 14.30 -4.09 0.04
N TYR A 105 13.10 -3.75 0.48
CA TYR A 105 12.01 -4.67 0.73
C TYR A 105 11.03 -4.61 -0.43
N CYS A 106 10.88 -5.72 -1.15
CA CYS A 106 9.83 -5.86 -2.15
C CYS A 106 8.58 -6.40 -1.46
N VAL A 107 7.49 -5.65 -1.52
CA VAL A 107 6.27 -5.91 -0.77
C VAL A 107 5.06 -5.79 -1.67
N ARG A 108 4.01 -6.54 -1.32
CA ARG A 108 2.71 -6.49 -2.00
C ARG A 108 1.68 -5.92 -1.05
N ARG A 109 1.03 -4.82 -1.45
CA ARG A 109 -0.10 -4.25 -0.71
C ARG A 109 -1.30 -5.18 -0.81
N LEU A 110 -2.01 -5.38 0.29
CA LEU A 110 -3.12 -6.33 0.37
C LEU A 110 -4.50 -5.67 0.12
N ILE A 111 -4.54 -4.36 -0.06
CA ILE A 111 -5.79 -3.57 -0.11
C ILE A 111 -6.10 -3.00 -1.51
N VAL A 112 -5.19 -3.13 -2.47
CA VAL A 112 -5.36 -2.53 -3.80
C VAL A 112 -5.93 -3.56 -4.77
N ASP A 113 -6.92 -3.16 -5.57
CA ASP A 113 -7.50 -3.99 -6.64
C ASP A 113 -6.45 -4.31 -7.74
N GLU A 114 -5.39 -3.51 -7.81
CA GLU A 114 -4.23 -3.71 -8.67
C GLU A 114 -3.09 -4.40 -7.90
N ILE A 115 -2.61 -5.52 -8.42
CA ILE A 115 -1.46 -6.24 -7.88
C ILE A 115 -0.18 -5.51 -8.31
N VAL A 116 0.18 -4.49 -7.55
CA VAL A 116 1.42 -3.73 -7.76
C VAL A 116 2.41 -4.06 -6.65
N ASP A 117 3.53 -4.65 -7.03
CA ASP A 117 4.66 -4.86 -6.13
C ASP A 117 5.39 -3.52 -5.97
N CYS A 118 5.72 -3.17 -4.74
CA CYS A 118 6.45 -1.93 -4.42
C CYS A 118 7.74 -2.23 -3.67
N PHE A 119 8.70 -1.31 -3.79
CA PHE A 119 10.01 -1.40 -3.17
C PHE A 119 10.11 -0.30 -2.12
N VAL A 120 10.42 -0.67 -0.89
CA VAL A 120 10.46 0.25 0.26
C VAL A 120 11.74 0.05 1.07
N SER A 121 12.16 1.12 1.75
CA SER A 121 13.28 1.11 2.70
C SER A 121 12.81 0.78 4.13
N LEU A 122 13.75 0.56 5.05
CA LEU A 122 13.43 0.27 6.47
C LEU A 122 12.58 1.38 7.13
N GLY A 123 12.74 2.65 6.73
CA GLY A 123 11.95 3.76 7.25
C GLY A 123 10.48 3.80 6.77
N GLU A 124 10.13 2.96 5.80
CA GLU A 124 8.82 2.93 5.14
C GLU A 124 8.08 1.60 5.37
N ILE A 125 8.64 0.72 6.19
CA ILE A 125 8.09 -0.60 6.51
C ILE A 125 8.22 -0.86 8.02
N ARG A 126 7.20 -1.50 8.58
CA ARG A 126 7.21 -1.96 9.97
C ARG A 126 6.38 -3.23 10.11
N PRO A 127 6.54 -4.01 11.20
CA PRO A 127 5.70 -5.17 11.43
C PRO A 127 4.24 -4.76 11.50
N ARG A 128 3.37 -5.63 11.01
CA ARG A 128 1.92 -5.41 10.99
C ARG A 128 1.42 -5.07 12.39
N ALA A 129 0.75 -3.93 12.57
CA ALA A 129 0.14 -3.58 13.85
C ALA A 129 -0.97 -4.56 14.22
N ARG A 130 -0.93 -5.08 15.46
CA ARG A 130 -1.86 -6.13 15.93
C ARG A 130 -2.64 -5.77 17.18
N ILE A 131 -2.14 -4.81 17.97
CA ILE A 131 -2.69 -4.51 19.28
C ILE A 131 -3.46 -3.20 19.25
N VAL A 132 -4.75 -3.26 19.56
CA VAL A 132 -5.57 -2.10 19.90
C VAL A 132 -5.26 -1.72 21.35
N LEU A 133 -4.80 -0.49 21.57
CA LEU A 133 -4.47 0.04 22.88
C LEU A 133 -5.75 0.45 23.62
N GLN A 134 -5.83 0.13 24.90
CA GLN A 134 -6.86 0.70 25.76
C GLN A 134 -6.49 2.15 26.07
N PHE A 135 -7.50 3.00 26.29
CA PHE A 135 -7.27 4.41 26.61
C PHE A 135 -6.42 4.59 27.88
N GLU A 136 -6.57 3.69 28.84
CA GLU A 136 -5.81 3.67 30.08
C GLU A 136 -4.32 3.37 29.88
N ASP A 137 -3.95 2.76 28.76
CA ASP A 137 -2.56 2.46 28.39
C ASP A 137 -1.91 3.59 27.57
N LEU A 138 -2.67 4.64 27.21
CA LEU A 138 -2.17 5.78 26.45
C LEU A 138 -1.56 6.83 27.38
N HIS A 139 -0.43 7.39 26.94
CA HIS A 139 0.28 8.46 27.64
C HIS A 139 0.58 9.62 26.69
N VAL A 140 0.67 10.82 27.26
CA VAL A 140 1.13 12.00 26.51
C VAL A 140 2.59 11.78 26.10
N GLY A 141 2.89 11.98 24.82
CA GLY A 141 4.18 11.70 24.21
C GLY A 141 4.22 10.40 23.40
N ASP A 142 3.27 9.48 23.61
CA ASP A 142 3.22 8.23 22.85
C ASP A 142 3.03 8.51 21.36
N THR A 143 3.72 7.73 20.53
CA THR A 143 3.45 7.69 19.08
C THR A 143 2.64 6.43 18.78
N VAL A 144 1.43 6.63 18.31
CA VAL A 144 0.43 5.57 18.09
C VAL A 144 -0.13 5.67 16.68
N MET A 145 -0.64 4.57 16.14
CA MET A 145 -1.27 4.58 14.83
C MET A 145 -2.78 4.78 14.98
N VAL A 146 -3.34 5.72 14.24
CA VAL A 146 -4.75 6.15 14.37
C VAL A 146 -5.42 6.24 13.00
N ASN A 147 -6.74 6.07 12.98
CA ASN A 147 -7.53 6.40 11.80
C ASN A 147 -7.91 7.88 11.78
N TYR A 148 -7.65 8.55 10.66
CA TYR A 148 -8.03 9.94 10.45
C TYR A 148 -8.41 10.20 8.99
N ASN A 149 -9.36 11.10 8.77
CA ASN A 149 -9.75 11.55 7.44
C ASN A 149 -9.47 13.05 7.35
N GLU A 150 -8.58 13.43 6.43
CA GLU A 150 -8.15 14.81 6.23
C GLU A 150 -9.27 15.72 5.73
N GLU A 151 -10.16 15.18 4.88
CA GLU A 151 -11.25 15.93 4.27
C GLU A 151 -12.47 16.06 5.21
N ASP A 152 -12.80 14.98 5.93
CA ASP A 152 -13.89 14.95 6.92
C ASP A 152 -13.44 14.25 8.20
N PRO A 153 -12.96 14.99 9.23
CA PRO A 153 -12.45 14.41 10.48
C PRO A 153 -13.45 13.54 11.26
N LYS A 154 -14.75 13.60 10.93
CA LYS A 154 -15.80 12.77 11.54
C LYS A 154 -16.02 11.45 10.80
N ALA A 155 -15.55 11.35 9.57
CA ALA A 155 -15.59 10.14 8.77
C ALA A 155 -14.34 9.29 8.99
N ARG A 156 -14.46 8.01 8.64
CA ARG A 156 -13.30 7.11 8.56
C ARG A 156 -12.42 7.52 7.38
N GLY A 157 -11.11 7.44 7.57
CA GLY A 157 -10.13 7.73 6.53
C GLY A 157 -9.02 6.69 6.53
N HIS A 158 -7.79 7.16 6.50
CA HIS A 158 -6.59 6.33 6.42
C HIS A 158 -5.90 6.22 7.78
N TRP A 159 -4.89 5.35 7.85
CA TRP A 159 -4.13 5.09 9.07
C TRP A 159 -2.83 5.90 9.06
N TYR A 160 -2.60 6.68 10.11
CA TYR A 160 -1.45 7.58 10.23
C TYR A 160 -0.81 7.46 11.61
N ASP A 161 0.41 7.95 11.74
CA ASP A 161 1.05 8.07 13.04
C ASP A 161 0.60 9.37 13.72
N LEU A 162 0.35 9.30 15.02
CA LEU A 162 -0.05 10.41 15.87
C LEU A 162 0.85 10.45 17.10
N THR A 163 1.42 11.62 17.38
CA THR A 163 2.00 11.89 18.71
C THR A 163 0.92 12.43 19.63
N VAL A 164 0.58 11.67 20.68
CA VAL A 164 -0.44 12.04 21.67
C VAL A 164 0.02 13.26 22.46
N GLN A 165 -0.80 14.31 22.51
CA GLN A 165 -0.50 15.53 23.26
C GLN A 165 -1.49 15.75 24.41
N HIS A 166 -2.74 15.30 24.26
CA HIS A 166 -3.75 15.47 25.29
C HIS A 166 -4.73 14.30 25.30
N LEU A 167 -4.90 13.75 26.51
CA LEU A 167 -5.89 12.75 26.87
C LEU A 167 -6.89 13.37 27.86
N ASP A 168 -8.18 13.18 27.63
CA ASP A 168 -9.23 13.68 28.53
C ASP A 168 -10.45 12.74 28.56
N ILE A 169 -11.29 12.90 29.59
CA ILE A 169 -12.59 12.25 29.69
C ILE A 169 -13.67 13.32 29.89
N VAL A 170 -14.30 13.73 28.79
CA VAL A 170 -15.35 14.75 28.80
C VAL A 170 -16.73 14.09 28.72
N LYS A 171 -17.55 14.23 29.77
CA LYS A 171 -18.91 13.64 29.83
C LYS A 171 -18.92 12.13 29.52
N LYS A 172 -17.98 11.38 30.09
CA LYS A 172 -17.74 9.93 29.84
C LYS A 172 -17.21 9.59 28.43
N LYS A 173 -16.99 10.57 27.56
CA LYS A 173 -16.33 10.36 26.27
C LYS A 173 -14.83 10.52 26.44
N LYS A 174 -14.08 9.46 26.11
CA LYS A 174 -12.63 9.48 26.00
C LYS A 174 -12.24 10.36 24.81
N VAL A 175 -11.34 11.31 25.03
CA VAL A 175 -10.87 12.26 24.01
C VAL A 175 -9.36 12.11 23.91
N VAL A 176 -8.88 11.85 22.70
CA VAL A 176 -7.46 11.76 22.36
C VAL A 176 -7.16 12.81 21.31
N SER A 177 -6.14 13.62 21.55
CA SER A 177 -5.72 14.67 20.62
C SER A 177 -4.20 14.81 20.57
N GLY A 178 -3.70 15.29 19.44
CA GLY A 178 -2.26 15.28 19.16
C GLY A 178 -1.87 15.84 17.81
N THR A 179 -0.61 15.56 17.44
CA THR A 179 -0.05 15.90 16.13
C THR A 179 -0.04 14.68 15.22
N LEU A 180 -0.75 14.76 14.09
CA LEU A 180 -0.78 13.73 13.05
C LEU A 180 0.40 13.93 12.10
N HIS A 181 1.10 12.86 11.75
CA HIS A 181 2.27 12.89 10.89
C HIS A 181 1.99 12.21 9.55
N PHE A 182 2.10 12.95 8.45
CA PHE A 182 2.06 12.39 7.10
C PHE A 182 3.46 12.00 6.65
N THR A 183 4.38 12.96 6.64
CA THR A 183 5.80 12.76 6.29
C THR A 183 6.67 13.41 7.36
N ARG A 184 7.99 13.36 7.19
CA ARG A 184 8.94 13.98 8.13
C ARG A 184 8.66 15.48 8.34
N ASP A 185 8.23 16.17 7.28
CA ASP A 185 8.07 17.63 7.26
C ASP A 185 6.61 18.06 7.07
N SER A 186 5.66 17.11 7.03
CA SER A 186 4.23 17.37 6.83
C SER A 186 3.41 16.77 7.97
N TYR A 187 2.72 17.63 8.72
CA TYR A 187 1.96 17.25 9.91
C TYR A 187 0.77 18.19 10.17
N LEU A 188 -0.23 17.70 10.91
CA LEU A 188 -1.37 18.48 11.42
C LEU A 188 -1.35 18.49 12.94
N ASN A 189 -1.34 19.68 13.54
CA ASN A 189 -1.35 19.84 14.99
C ASN A 189 -2.77 19.94 15.56
N ASN A 190 -2.91 19.59 16.83
CA ASN A 190 -4.14 19.77 17.61
C ASN A 190 -5.36 19.06 17.02
N ILE A 191 -5.17 17.92 16.34
CA ILE A 191 -6.29 17.14 15.83
C ILE A 191 -6.90 16.30 16.95
N THR A 192 -8.20 16.02 16.86
CA THR A 192 -8.90 15.14 17.80
C THR A 192 -9.32 13.86 17.09
N ILE A 193 -9.05 12.72 17.69
CA ILE A 193 -9.33 11.41 17.12
C ILE A 193 -10.79 11.03 17.34
N THR A 194 -11.48 10.71 16.24
CA THR A 194 -12.88 10.28 16.26
C THR A 194 -13.02 8.82 16.73
N PHE A 195 -12.13 7.93 16.25
CA PHE A 195 -12.12 6.49 16.55
C PHE A 195 -11.12 6.15 17.66
N SER A 196 -11.36 6.69 18.87
CA SER A 196 -10.45 6.55 20.01
C SER A 196 -10.34 5.13 20.59
N ASP A 197 -11.25 4.25 20.18
CA ASP A 197 -11.33 2.83 20.53
C ASP A 197 -10.56 1.91 19.56
N GLU A 198 -10.00 2.48 18.48
CA GLU A 198 -9.26 1.75 17.44
C GLU A 198 -7.80 2.25 17.34
N ILE A 199 -7.28 2.86 18.39
CA ILE A 199 -5.89 3.33 18.44
C ILE A 199 -4.98 2.10 18.52
N MET A 200 -4.05 1.97 17.59
CA MET A 200 -3.20 0.80 17.46
C MET A 200 -1.79 1.11 17.96
N ARG A 201 -1.16 0.12 18.59
CA ARG A 201 0.27 0.15 18.90
C ARG A 201 1.08 0.11 17.60
N ILE A 202 2.11 0.94 17.53
CA ILE A 202 3.14 0.84 16.48
C ILE A 202 4.13 -0.23 16.90
N GLU A 203 4.32 -1.24 16.07
CA GLU A 203 5.29 -2.30 16.31
C GLU A 203 6.69 -1.83 15.86
N GLU A 204 7.70 -2.07 16.69
CA GLU A 204 9.08 -1.70 16.41
C GLU A 204 9.77 -2.71 15.50
N ASN A 205 10.66 -2.23 14.63
CA ASN A 205 11.54 -3.07 13.83
C ASN A 205 12.62 -3.68 14.75
N LYS A 206 12.38 -4.90 15.24
CA LYS A 206 13.39 -5.67 15.98
C LYS A 206 14.28 -6.47 15.04
N LEU A 207 15.55 -6.63 15.41
CA LEU A 207 16.39 -7.63 14.75
C LEU A 207 15.87 -9.02 15.11
N ARG A 208 16.00 -9.97 14.18
CA ARG A 208 15.41 -11.32 14.35
C ARG A 208 15.98 -12.07 15.55
N GLU A 209 17.24 -11.81 15.88
CA GLU A 209 17.94 -12.38 17.04
C GLU A 209 17.37 -11.88 18.37
N GLU A 210 16.72 -10.71 18.34
CA GLU A 210 16.09 -10.06 19.49
C GLU A 210 14.59 -10.42 19.60
N MET A 211 14.04 -11.08 18.58
CA MET A 211 12.64 -11.50 18.55
C MET A 211 12.45 -12.84 19.27
N THR A 212 11.37 -12.94 20.03
CA THR A 212 10.91 -14.21 20.57
C THR A 212 10.28 -15.08 19.47
N GLU A 213 10.20 -16.39 19.69
CA GLU A 213 9.53 -17.30 18.74
C GLU A 213 8.05 -16.95 18.57
N GLU A 214 7.39 -16.50 19.65
CA GLU A 214 6.00 -16.04 19.63
C GLU A 214 5.83 -14.81 18.72
N GLU A 215 6.74 -13.83 18.82
CA GLU A 215 6.73 -12.65 17.95
C GLU A 215 6.91 -13.01 16.48
N ARG A 216 7.72 -14.02 16.19
CA ARG A 216 7.96 -14.51 14.82
C ARG A 216 6.76 -15.25 14.25
N GLU A 217 6.14 -16.14 15.03
CA GLU A 217 4.93 -16.85 14.60
C GLU A 217 3.78 -15.86 14.32
N LEU A 218 3.68 -14.81 15.14
CA LEU A 218 2.71 -13.75 14.91
C LEU A 218 2.90 -13.14 13.52
N MET A 219 4.11 -12.84 13.06
CA MET A 219 4.34 -12.19 11.75
C MET A 219 3.69 -12.91 10.57
N HIS A 220 3.61 -14.25 10.60
CA HIS A 220 2.99 -15.07 9.56
C HIS A 220 1.52 -15.41 9.81
N THR A 221 1.02 -15.17 11.02
CA THR A 221 -0.36 -15.50 11.38
C THR A 221 -1.32 -14.52 10.69
N HIS A 222 -2.28 -15.07 9.94
CA HIS A 222 -3.36 -14.32 9.30
C HIS A 222 -4.09 -13.43 10.31
N ILE A 223 -4.30 -12.16 9.96
CA ILE A 223 -5.04 -11.18 10.73
C ILE A 223 -6.07 -10.51 9.83
N ASP A 224 -7.22 -10.17 10.42
CA ASP A 224 -8.25 -9.42 9.72
C ASP A 224 -7.77 -8.02 9.33
N PHE A 225 -8.27 -7.57 8.18
CA PHE A 225 -8.01 -6.22 7.69
C PHE A 225 -8.52 -5.17 8.68
N ARG A 226 -7.78 -4.06 8.80
CA ARG A 226 -8.28 -2.90 9.55
C ARG A 226 -9.55 -2.36 8.86
N PRO A 227 -10.52 -1.83 9.62
CA PRO A 227 -11.71 -1.28 9.00
C PRO A 227 -11.33 -0.08 8.12
N ARG A 228 -11.85 -0.08 6.89
CA ARG A 228 -11.59 0.94 5.87
C ARG A 228 -12.76 1.91 5.77
N ALA A 229 -12.47 3.10 5.26
CA ALA A 229 -13.52 4.01 4.85
C ALA A 229 -14.43 3.30 3.83
N PRO A 230 -15.76 3.41 3.96
CA PRO A 230 -16.64 2.86 2.96
C PRO A 230 -16.40 3.56 1.63
N ILE A 231 -16.38 2.80 0.54
CA ILE A 231 -16.32 3.30 -0.84
C ILE A 231 -17.51 4.24 -1.08
N CYS A 232 -18.69 3.87 -0.56
CA CYS A 232 -19.89 4.69 -0.66
C CYS A 232 -20.36 5.21 0.70
N SER A 233 -20.26 6.54 0.89
CA SER A 233 -20.80 7.24 2.07
C SER A 233 -22.33 7.17 2.19
N LYS A 234 -23.07 6.96 1.09
CA LYS A 234 -24.55 6.92 1.11
C LYS A 234 -25.12 5.61 1.62
N CYS A 235 -24.52 4.48 1.25
CA CYS A 235 -24.99 3.16 1.63
C CYS A 235 -24.08 2.44 2.64
N CYS A 236 -22.92 3.02 2.96
CA CYS A 236 -21.89 2.44 3.83
C CYS A 236 -21.51 1.02 3.39
N ASP A 237 -21.43 0.81 2.07
CA ASP A 237 -21.15 -0.47 1.40
C ASP A 237 -22.03 -1.66 1.81
N HIS A 238 -23.18 -1.40 2.44
CA HIS A 238 -24.11 -2.48 2.79
C HIS A 238 -24.55 -3.24 1.53
N PRO A 239 -24.29 -4.56 1.44
CA PRO A 239 -24.47 -5.31 0.19
C PRO A 239 -25.93 -5.40 -0.23
N ARG A 240 -26.85 -5.45 0.74
CA ARG A 240 -28.30 -5.54 0.51
C ARG A 240 -29.00 -4.19 0.34
N ARG A 241 -28.30 -3.08 0.57
CA ARG A 241 -28.90 -1.74 0.49
C ARG A 241 -28.77 -1.23 -0.94
N ARG A 242 -29.92 -1.00 -1.59
CA ARG A 242 -29.95 -0.33 -2.90
C ARG A 242 -29.37 1.08 -2.79
N CYS A 243 -28.50 1.43 -3.72
CA CYS A 243 -27.80 2.71 -3.73
C CYS A 243 -27.60 3.20 -5.16
N ARG A 244 -28.22 4.34 -5.49
CA ARG A 244 -28.05 5.00 -6.80
C ARG A 244 -26.77 5.83 -6.92
N ALA A 245 -26.02 5.97 -5.82
CA ALA A 245 -24.80 6.76 -5.79
C ALA A 245 -23.53 5.93 -6.06
N CYS A 246 -23.56 4.61 -5.84
CA CYS A 246 -22.40 3.73 -6.04
C CYS A 246 -22.74 2.51 -6.90
N SER A 247 -23.88 2.53 -7.55
CA SER A 247 -24.38 1.44 -8.39
C SER A 247 -25.39 2.02 -9.36
N CYS A 248 -26.13 1.17 -10.08
CA CYS A 248 -27.03 1.59 -11.15
C CYS A 248 -27.92 2.77 -10.74
N TYR A 249 -27.76 3.91 -11.43
CA TYR A 249 -28.45 5.16 -11.11
C TYR A 249 -29.98 5.03 -11.21
N LEU A 250 -30.47 4.12 -12.06
CA LEU A 250 -31.90 3.91 -12.28
C LEU A 250 -32.53 3.03 -11.19
N CYS A 251 -32.01 1.81 -11.00
CA CYS A 251 -32.61 0.82 -10.09
C CYS A 251 -31.97 0.79 -8.69
N GLY A 252 -30.73 1.24 -8.55
CA GLY A 252 -29.91 1.19 -7.34
C GLY A 252 -29.50 -0.22 -6.91
N GLY A 253 -29.77 -1.26 -7.69
CA GLY A 253 -29.38 -2.64 -7.39
C GLY A 253 -27.89 -2.84 -7.61
N LYS A 254 -27.24 -3.61 -6.72
CA LYS A 254 -25.81 -3.92 -6.75
C LYS A 254 -25.51 -5.28 -7.41
N ASP A 255 -26.50 -5.85 -8.06
CA ASP A 255 -26.43 -7.14 -8.73
C ASP A 255 -25.70 -6.98 -10.09
N ASP A 256 -25.16 -8.06 -10.64
CA ASP A 256 -24.55 -8.09 -11.99
C ASP A 256 -23.53 -6.97 -12.31
N PRO A 257 -22.44 -6.83 -11.53
CA PRO A 257 -21.42 -5.78 -11.76
C PRO A 257 -20.75 -5.88 -13.15
N GLU A 258 -20.65 -7.09 -13.71
CA GLU A 258 -20.14 -7.36 -15.05
C GLU A 258 -21.03 -6.80 -16.18
N LYS A 259 -22.31 -6.49 -15.90
CA LYS A 259 -23.27 -5.90 -16.84
C LYS A 259 -23.59 -4.45 -16.50
N GLN A 260 -22.64 -3.77 -15.87
CA GLN A 260 -22.73 -2.36 -15.52
C GLN A 260 -21.76 -1.56 -16.39
N ILE A 261 -22.23 -0.44 -16.92
CA ILE A 261 -21.41 0.53 -17.65
C ILE A 261 -21.35 1.85 -16.87
N LEU A 262 -20.22 2.53 -16.92
CA LEU A 262 -20.01 3.84 -16.32
C LEU A 262 -20.09 4.89 -17.42
N CYS A 263 -20.81 5.99 -17.17
CA CYS A 263 -20.90 7.09 -18.13
C CYS A 263 -19.74 8.07 -17.91
N ASP A 264 -18.89 8.26 -18.91
CA ASP A 264 -17.71 9.12 -18.81
C ASP A 264 -18.03 10.61 -18.57
N GLU A 265 -19.23 11.08 -18.96
CA GLU A 265 -19.60 12.49 -18.77
C GLU A 265 -20.09 12.82 -17.35
N CYS A 266 -20.77 11.87 -16.69
CA CYS A 266 -21.44 12.13 -15.40
C CYS A 266 -21.00 11.19 -14.26
N ASP A 267 -20.11 10.25 -14.55
CA ASP A 267 -19.55 9.27 -13.62
C ASP A 267 -20.64 8.44 -12.90
N GLN A 268 -21.81 8.32 -13.52
CA GLN A 268 -22.92 7.50 -13.02
C GLN A 268 -22.89 6.12 -13.68
N ALA A 269 -23.16 5.11 -12.88
CA ALA A 269 -23.21 3.74 -13.36
C ALA A 269 -24.63 3.33 -13.77
N TYR A 270 -24.75 2.45 -14.76
CA TYR A 270 -26.02 1.94 -15.27
C TYR A 270 -25.90 0.46 -15.61
N HIS A 271 -26.92 -0.33 -15.28
CA HIS A 271 -27.03 -1.68 -15.85
C HIS A 271 -27.39 -1.59 -17.32
N LEU A 272 -26.78 -2.44 -18.15
CA LEU A 272 -27.13 -2.55 -19.57
C LEU A 272 -28.64 -2.76 -19.78
N GLY A 273 -29.26 -3.60 -18.94
CA GLY A 273 -30.69 -3.88 -18.98
C GLY A 273 -31.61 -2.77 -18.42
N CYS A 274 -31.06 -1.77 -17.71
CA CYS A 274 -31.84 -0.64 -17.21
C CYS A 274 -31.90 0.54 -18.19
N LEU A 275 -31.06 0.54 -19.22
CA LEU A 275 -31.06 1.56 -20.26
C LEU A 275 -32.33 1.48 -21.11
N ASP A 276 -32.64 2.58 -21.81
CA ASP A 276 -33.74 2.66 -22.76
C ASP A 276 -33.20 3.13 -24.13
N PRO A 277 -33.10 2.23 -25.14
CA PRO A 277 -33.44 0.81 -25.09
C PRO A 277 -32.42 -0.03 -24.27
N PRO A 278 -32.84 -1.20 -23.72
CA PRO A 278 -31.92 -2.08 -22.98
C PRO A 278 -30.82 -2.62 -23.88
N LEU A 279 -29.57 -2.52 -23.41
CA LEU A 279 -28.42 -3.12 -24.07
C LEU A 279 -28.22 -4.56 -23.59
N VAL A 280 -27.81 -5.45 -24.49
CA VAL A 280 -27.51 -6.86 -24.17
C VAL A 280 -26.02 -7.07 -23.91
N ASN A 281 -25.18 -6.38 -24.68
CA ASN A 281 -23.73 -6.43 -24.57
C ASN A 281 -23.18 -5.00 -24.44
N LEU A 282 -21.96 -4.90 -23.93
CA LEU A 282 -21.20 -3.64 -24.04
C LEU A 282 -21.08 -3.29 -25.53
N PRO A 283 -21.27 -2.00 -25.90
CA PRO A 283 -21.07 -1.58 -27.28
C PRO A 283 -19.63 -1.89 -27.70
N GLU A 284 -19.46 -2.48 -28.88
CA GLU A 284 -18.14 -2.63 -29.49
C GLU A 284 -17.61 -1.21 -29.76
N MET A 285 -16.45 -0.87 -29.21
CA MET A 285 -15.80 0.39 -29.52
C MET A 285 -15.35 0.33 -30.98
N ASP A 286 -16.09 0.97 -31.89
CA ASP A 286 -15.59 1.25 -33.23
C ASP A 286 -14.29 2.08 -33.09
N GLU A 287 -13.25 1.64 -33.79
CA GLU A 287 -11.95 2.29 -33.91
C GLU A 287 -12.11 3.80 -34.20
N TRP A 288 -11.38 4.63 -33.43
CA TRP A 288 -11.31 6.07 -33.65
C TRP A 288 -10.28 6.42 -34.75
#